data_AF-A0A519M6I8-F1
#
_entry.id   AF-A0A519M6I8-F1
#
_cell.length_a   1.000
_cell.length_b   1.000
_cell.length_c   1.000
_cell.angle_alpha   90.00
_cell.angle_beta   90.00
_cell.angle_gamma   90.00
#
_symmetry.space_group_name_H-M   'P 1'
#
loop_
_entity.id
_entity.type
_entity.pdbx_description
1 polymer ?
#
loop_
_entity_poly.entity_id
_entity_poly.type
_entity_poly.pdbx_seq_one_letter_code
_entity_poly.pdbx_strand_id
1 'polypeptide(L)'
;MNFITRSKLFLKKKFDRYPNPKLKLSLLNALPFWTAAFIAGCIAVLYAKLFSLAEAGTMYFFHKASWSLFIITPLSFLLAWWLVVKYSPFAKGSGIPQVIAAIDLTTPGHSYKISRLLSLRVAIVKIISSVLMV
;
A
#
# COMPACT_ATOMS: atom_id res chain seq x y z
N MET A 1 17.58 24.00 -22.65
CA MET A 1 16.39 23.15 -22.80
C MET A 1 16.59 21.89 -21.96
N ASN A 2 15.76 21.64 -20.94
CA ASN A 2 15.98 20.58 -19.95
C ASN A 2 15.94 19.17 -20.56
N PHE A 3 16.74 18.25 -20.02
CA PHE A 3 16.83 16.84 -20.43
C PHE A 3 15.43 16.17 -20.45
N ILE A 4 14.61 16.46 -19.45
CA ILE A 4 13.22 16.00 -19.33
C ILE A 4 12.39 16.44 -20.55
N THR A 5 12.53 17.70 -20.97
CA THR A 5 11.78 18.27 -22.10
C THR A 5 12.18 17.61 -23.41
N ARG A 6 13.47 17.30 -23.59
CA ARG A 6 14.01 16.65 -24.80
C ARG A 6 13.54 15.20 -24.92
N SER A 7 13.57 14.45 -23.82
CA SER A 7 13.09 13.06 -23.77
C SER A 7 11.58 12.97 -24.04
N LYS A 8 10.80 13.90 -23.47
CA LYS A 8 9.35 13.99 -23.71
C LYS A 8 9.02 14.26 -25.18
N LEU A 9 9.75 15.18 -25.81
CA LEU A 9 9.56 15.53 -27.23
C LEU A 9 9.91 14.35 -28.16
N PHE A 10 10.98 13.61 -27.86
CA PHE A 10 11.37 12.43 -28.64
C PHE A 10 10.32 11.31 -28.57
N LEU A 11 9.85 10.99 -27.35
CA LEU A 11 8.81 9.99 -27.14
C LEU A 11 7.49 10.38 -27.85
N LYS A 12 7.09 11.65 -27.75
CA LYS A 12 5.91 12.18 -28.43
C LYS A 12 6.02 12.01 -29.95
N LYS A 13 7.16 12.40 -30.54
CA LYS A 13 7.38 12.31 -31.99
C LYS A 13 7.34 10.87 -32.51
N LYS A 14 7.81 9.90 -31.72
CA LYS A 14 7.79 8.46 -32.07
C LYS A 14 6.39 7.86 -31.90
N PHE A 15 5.65 8.28 -30.87
CA PHE A 15 4.27 7.87 -30.61
C PHE A 15 3.27 8.43 -31.63
N ASP A 16 3.46 9.68 -32.06
CA ASP A 16 2.62 10.32 -33.08
C ASP A 16 2.86 9.76 -34.49
N ARG A 17 4.00 9.10 -34.72
CA ARG A 17 4.32 8.42 -35.98
C ARG A 17 3.64 7.04 -36.09
N TYR A 18 3.02 6.54 -35.02
CA TYR A 18 2.39 5.22 -35.04
C TYR A 18 1.02 5.27 -35.75
N PRO A 19 0.82 4.51 -36.84
CA PRO A 19 -0.32 4.71 -37.74
C PRO A 19 -1.66 4.16 -37.21
N ASN A 20 -1.65 3.30 -36.19
CA ASN A 20 -2.87 2.67 -35.67
C ASN A 20 -3.43 3.45 -34.45
N PRO A 21 -4.53 4.22 -34.61
CA PRO A 21 -5.08 5.03 -33.53
C PRO A 21 -5.69 4.19 -32.39
N LYS A 22 -6.17 2.98 -32.67
CA LYS A 22 -6.74 2.08 -31.65
C LYS A 22 -5.66 1.59 -30.69
N LEU A 23 -4.52 1.15 -31.22
CA LEU A 23 -3.38 0.72 -30.40
C LEU A 23 -2.81 1.87 -29.57
N LYS A 24 -2.74 3.07 -30.15
CA LYS A 24 -2.30 4.29 -29.46
C LYS A 24 -3.16 4.55 -28.22
N LEU A 25 -4.49 4.47 -28.37
CA LEU A 25 -5.44 4.71 -27.29
C LEU A 25 -5.40 3.61 -26.23
N SER A 26 -5.34 2.34 -26.65
CA SER A 26 -5.22 1.21 -25.73
C SER A 26 -3.96 1.26 -24.88
N LEU A 27 -2.82 1.64 -25.47
CA LEU A 27 -1.57 1.85 -24.72
C LEU A 27 -1.71 2.99 -23.72
N LEU A 28 -2.28 4.12 -24.13
CA LEU A 28 -2.46 5.27 -23.25
C LEU A 28 -3.39 4.94 -22.07
N ASN A 29 -4.43 4.14 -22.31
CA ASN A 29 -5.35 3.66 -21.28
C ASN A 29 -4.70 2.61 -20.37
N ALA A 30 -3.75 1.80 -20.86
CA ALA A 30 -3.05 0.78 -20.07
C ALA A 30 -2.01 1.38 -19.11
N LEU A 31 -1.38 2.51 -19.47
CA LEU A 31 -0.32 3.13 -18.67
C LEU A 31 -0.73 3.39 -17.21
N PRO A 32 -1.89 4.01 -16.89
CA PRO A 32 -2.33 4.18 -15.50
C PRO A 32 -2.39 2.85 -14.73
N PHE A 33 -2.94 1.80 -15.33
CA PHE A 33 -3.04 0.49 -14.68
C PHE A 33 -1.67 -0.13 -14.42
N TRP A 34 -0.75 -0.08 -15.38
CA TRP A 34 0.61 -0.57 -15.17
C TRP A 34 1.37 0.23 -14.12
N THR A 35 1.22 1.55 -14.10
CA THR A 35 1.82 2.38 -13.05
C THR A 35 1.25 2.05 -11.67
N ALA A 36 -0.06 1.87 -11.55
CA ALA A 36 -0.70 1.49 -10.28
C ALA A 36 -0.25 0.09 -9.82
N ALA A 37 -0.19 -0.89 -10.74
CA ALA A 37 0.28 -2.24 -10.45
C ALA A 37 1.75 -2.25 -9.98
N PHE A 38 2.61 -1.48 -10.65
CA PHE A 38 4.01 -1.34 -10.26
C PHE A 38 4.16 -0.73 -8.86
N ILE A 39 3.44 0.37 -8.57
CA ILE A 39 3.45 1.00 -7.25
C ILE A 39 2.95 0.02 -6.18
N ALA A 40 1.84 -0.69 -6.41
CA ALA A 40 1.31 -1.68 -5.49
C ALA A 40 2.33 -2.81 -5.21
N GLY A 41 3.01 -3.29 -6.24
CA GLY A 41 4.08 -4.29 -6.10
C GLY A 41 5.26 -3.77 -5.28
N CYS A 42 5.72 -2.55 -5.52
CA CYS A 42 6.78 -1.93 -4.71
C CYS A 42 6.37 -1.79 -3.24
N ILE A 43 5.15 -1.35 -2.97
CA ILE A 43 4.62 -1.23 -1.59
C ILE A 43 4.55 -2.62 -0.93
N ALA A 44 4.12 -3.66 -1.64
CA ALA A 44 4.08 -5.02 -1.12
C ALA A 44 5.48 -5.55 -0.73
N VAL A 45 6.49 -5.32 -1.58
CA VAL A 45 7.88 -5.70 -1.27
C VAL A 45 8.42 -4.92 -0.07
N LEU A 46 8.16 -3.61 0.00
CA LEU A 46 8.56 -2.80 1.16
C LEU A 46 7.90 -3.31 2.44
N TYR A 47 6.61 -3.63 2.39
CA TYR A 47 5.87 -4.17 3.52
C TYR A 47 6.43 -5.51 4.00
N ALA A 48 6.75 -6.43 3.08
CA ALA A 48 7.41 -7.68 3.42
C ALA A 48 8.78 -7.47 4.09
N LYS A 49 9.57 -6.51 3.60
CA LYS A 49 10.87 -6.17 4.23
C LYS A 49 10.73 -5.60 5.64
N LEU A 50 9.70 -4.80 5.90
CA LEU A 50 9.41 -4.30 7.25
C LEU A 50 9.08 -5.44 8.22
N PHE A 51 8.34 -6.45 7.75
CA PHE A 51 8.04 -7.65 8.54
C PHE A 51 9.30 -8.44 8.86
N SER A 52 10.16 -8.69 7.87
CA SER A 52 11.43 -9.38 8.11
C SER A 52 12.34 -8.62 9.10
N LEU A 53 12.31 -7.29 9.06
CA LEU A 53 13.06 -6.47 10.02
C LEU A 53 12.49 -6.57 11.44
N ALA A 54 11.17 -6.54 11.58
CA ALA A 54 10.52 -6.69 12.88
C ALA A 54 10.76 -8.08 13.47
N GLU A 55 10.66 -9.13 12.65
CA GLU A 55 10.98 -10.51 13.04
C GLU A 55 12.43 -10.63 13.53
N ALA A 56 13.39 -10.04 12.81
CA ALA A 56 14.79 -10.00 13.24
C ALA A 56 14.95 -9.27 14.59
N GLY A 57 14.17 -8.22 14.84
CA GLY A 57 14.09 -7.54 16.13
C GLY A 57 13.57 -8.45 17.24
N THR A 58 12.45 -9.14 17.00
CA THR A 58 11.87 -10.11 17.96
C THR A 58 12.87 -11.22 18.28
N MET A 59 13.56 -11.76 17.27
CA MET A 59 14.60 -12.78 17.45
C MET A 59 15.81 -12.25 18.24
N TYR A 60 16.21 -11.00 18.02
CA TYR A 60 17.27 -10.36 18.80
C TYR A 60 16.92 -10.31 20.29
N PHE A 61 15.70 -9.87 20.63
CA PHE A 61 15.23 -9.86 22.03
C PHE A 61 15.11 -11.26 22.61
N PHE A 62 14.62 -12.22 21.82
CA PHE A 62 14.52 -13.62 22.24
C PHE A 62 15.88 -14.21 22.63
N HIS A 63 16.91 -14.00 21.80
CA HIS A 63 18.26 -14.50 22.06
C HIS A 63 18.97 -13.79 23.22
N LYS A 64 18.72 -12.49 23.42
CA LYS A 64 19.33 -11.71 24.51
C LYS A 64 18.66 -11.96 25.86
N ALA A 65 17.32 -12.02 25.87
CA ALA A 65 16.52 -12.16 27.07
C ALA A 65 15.13 -12.67 26.70
N SER A 66 14.96 -13.98 26.58
CA SER A 66 13.68 -14.60 26.20
C SER A 66 12.51 -14.19 27.09
N TRP A 67 12.77 -13.95 28.38
CA TRP A 67 11.76 -13.46 29.32
C TRP A 67 11.19 -12.08 28.96
N SER A 68 11.93 -11.25 28.22
CA SER A 68 11.48 -9.91 27.82
C SER A 68 10.25 -9.96 26.92
N LEU A 69 10.03 -11.05 26.17
CA LEU A 69 8.84 -11.22 25.33
C LEU A 69 7.54 -11.28 26.14
N PHE A 70 7.58 -11.75 27.40
CA PHE A 70 6.41 -11.70 28.28
C PHE A 70 5.93 -10.28 28.56
N ILE A 71 6.78 -9.27 28.38
CA ILE A 71 6.44 -7.85 28.53
C ILE A 71 6.26 -7.20 27.16
N ILE A 72 7.19 -7.44 26.23
CA ILE A 72 7.20 -6.81 24.91
C ILE A 72 5.96 -7.20 24.10
N THR A 73 5.61 -8.49 24.03
CA THR A 73 4.46 -8.95 23.24
C THR A 73 3.12 -8.33 23.67
N PRO A 74 2.72 -8.36 24.97
CA PRO A 74 1.48 -7.72 25.38
C PRO A 74 1.53 -6.19 25.23
N LEU A 75 2.69 -5.55 25.44
CA LEU A 75 2.83 -4.11 25.23
C LEU A 75 2.66 -3.74 23.75
N SER A 76 3.28 -4.49 22.84
CA SER A 76 3.11 -4.36 21.40
C SER A 76 1.65 -4.52 20.98
N PHE A 77 0.95 -5.50 21.54
CA PHE A 77 -0.48 -5.68 21.29
C PHE A 77 -1.30 -4.46 21.74
N LEU A 78 -1.08 -3.95 22.95
CA LEU A 78 -1.77 -2.77 23.47
C LEU A 78 -1.51 -1.54 22.61
N LEU A 79 -0.26 -1.33 22.18
CA LEU A 79 0.12 -0.23 21.31
C LEU A 79 -0.52 -0.35 19.92
N ALA A 80 -0.47 -1.54 19.30
CA ALA A 80 -1.09 -1.81 18.01
C ALA A 80 -2.62 -1.58 18.07
N TRP A 81 -3.27 -2.10 19.10
CA TRP A 81 -4.70 -1.89 19.34
C TRP A 81 -5.04 -0.41 19.53
N TRP A 82 -4.27 0.31 20.36
CA TRP A 82 -4.47 1.73 20.62
C TRP A 82 -4.34 2.56 19.34
N LEU A 83 -3.33 2.27 18.51
CA LEU A 83 -3.15 2.95 17.21
C LEU A 83 -4.37 2.77 16.31
N VAL A 84 -4.89 1.56 16.20
CA VAL A 84 -6.07 1.26 15.37
C VAL A 84 -7.30 1.99 15.90
N VAL A 85 -7.58 1.92 17.21
CA VAL A 85 -8.75 2.57 17.80
C VAL A 85 -8.67 4.09 17.71
N LYS A 86 -7.50 4.66 17.98
CA LYS A 86 -7.31 6.11 18.05
C LYS A 86 -7.28 6.78 16.67
N TYR A 87 -6.54 6.20 15.72
CA TYR A 87 -6.25 6.89 14.45
C TYR A 87 -7.09 6.40 13.28
N SER A 88 -7.43 5.11 13.22
CA SER A 88 -8.19 4.55 12.11
C SER A 88 -8.93 3.26 12.47
N PRO A 89 -10.19 3.34 12.94
CA PRO A 89 -10.99 2.15 13.24
C PRO A 89 -11.23 1.23 12.04
N PHE A 90 -11.10 1.76 10.81
CA PHE A 90 -11.19 1.00 9.56
C PHE A 90 -9.91 0.20 9.24
N ALA A 91 -8.84 0.32 10.03
CA ALA A 91 -7.64 -0.51 9.92
C ALA A 91 -7.75 -1.87 10.61
N LYS A 92 -8.92 -2.22 11.19
CA LYS A 92 -9.18 -3.53 11.81
C LYS A 92 -9.06 -4.70 10.80
N GLY A 93 -9.09 -5.93 11.31
CA GLY A 93 -8.70 -7.20 10.64
C GLY A 93 -9.50 -7.69 9.41
N SER A 94 -10.29 -6.84 8.75
CA SER A 94 -11.17 -7.24 7.63
C SER A 94 -10.56 -7.01 6.24
N GLY A 95 -9.24 -6.94 6.10
CA GLY A 95 -8.56 -6.39 4.91
C GLY A 95 -9.10 -6.85 3.55
N ILE A 96 -9.21 -8.16 3.31
CA ILE A 96 -9.73 -8.71 2.04
C ILE A 96 -11.22 -8.37 1.86
N PRO A 97 -12.13 -8.70 2.81
CA PRO A 97 -13.54 -8.30 2.70
C PRO A 97 -13.74 -6.79 2.49
N GLN A 98 -12.89 -5.95 3.09
CA GLN A 98 -12.94 -4.49 2.98
C GLN A 98 -12.59 -4.00 1.56
N VAL A 99 -11.62 -4.64 0.90
CA VAL A 99 -11.29 -4.34 -0.51
C VAL A 99 -12.40 -4.82 -1.43
N ILE A 100 -12.93 -6.04 -1.21
CA ILE A 100 -14.07 -6.57 -1.97
C ILE A 100 -15.27 -5.63 -1.85
N ALA A 101 -15.64 -5.24 -0.63
CA ALA A 101 -16.72 -4.29 -0.39
C ALA A 101 -16.47 -2.93 -1.07
N ALA A 102 -15.23 -2.46 -1.11
CA ALA A 102 -14.90 -1.21 -1.79
C ALA A 102 -15.05 -1.30 -3.32
N ILE A 103 -14.72 -2.46 -3.92
CA ILE A 103 -14.94 -2.74 -5.35
C ILE A 103 -16.45 -2.77 -5.65
N ASP A 104 -17.24 -3.45 -4.81
CA ASP A 104 -18.70 -3.53 -4.97
C ASP A 104 -19.38 -2.15 -4.86
N LEU A 105 -18.79 -1.24 -4.07
CA LEU A 105 -19.28 0.13 -3.87
C LEU A 105 -18.86 1.13 -4.96
N THR A 106 -18.22 0.70 -6.06
CA THR A 106 -17.76 1.58 -7.16
C THR A 106 -18.89 2.16 -8.02
N THR A 107 -20.16 1.87 -7.70
CA THR A 107 -21.34 2.48 -8.34
C THR A 107 -21.33 4.02 -8.23
N PRO A 108 -21.68 4.77 -9.29
CA PRO A 108 -21.71 6.24 -9.25
C PRO A 108 -22.55 6.76 -8.07
N GLY A 109 -22.00 7.71 -7.31
CA GLY A 109 -22.62 8.31 -6.11
C GLY A 109 -22.12 7.79 -4.75
N HIS A 110 -21.30 6.73 -4.72
CA HIS A 110 -20.83 6.10 -3.46
C HIS A 110 -19.34 6.32 -3.13
N SER A 111 -18.65 7.20 -3.85
CA SER A 111 -17.20 7.44 -3.70
C SER A 111 -16.75 7.82 -2.28
N TYR A 112 -17.62 8.44 -1.47
CA TYR A 112 -17.31 8.76 -0.07
C TYR A 112 -17.20 7.52 0.84
N LYS A 113 -17.91 6.44 0.53
CA LYS A 113 -17.83 5.18 1.29
C LYS A 113 -16.51 4.48 1.01
N ILE A 114 -16.03 4.55 -0.24
CA ILE A 114 -14.75 3.99 -0.66
C ILE A 114 -13.59 4.68 0.06
N SER A 115 -13.56 6.01 0.12
CA SER A 115 -12.48 6.75 0.79
C SER A 115 -12.43 6.50 2.30
N ARG A 116 -13.56 6.14 2.92
CA ARG A 116 -13.61 5.76 4.34
C ARG A 116 -13.04 4.36 4.59
N LEU A 117 -13.27 3.42 3.66
CA LEU A 117 -12.75 2.06 3.73
C LEU A 117 -11.29 1.96 3.29
N LEU A 118 -10.88 2.67 2.25
CA LEU A 118 -9.56 2.56 1.63
C LEU A 118 -8.89 3.95 1.52
N SER A 119 -8.46 4.50 2.65
CA SER A 119 -7.64 5.73 2.67
C SER A 119 -6.18 5.45 2.96
N LEU A 120 -5.31 6.39 2.57
CA LEU A 120 -3.90 6.36 2.94
C LEU A 120 -3.70 6.30 4.47
N ARG A 121 -4.58 6.95 5.24
CA ARG A 121 -4.59 6.85 6.71
C ARG A 121 -4.83 5.41 7.19
N VAL A 122 -5.81 4.71 6.59
CA VAL A 122 -6.06 3.28 6.90
C VAL A 122 -4.83 2.44 6.58
N ALA A 123 -4.21 2.64 5.41
CA ALA A 123 -3.04 1.89 5.00
C ALA A 123 -1.84 2.10 5.95
N ILE A 124 -1.52 3.35 6.29
CA ILE A 124 -0.41 3.67 7.20
C ILE A 124 -0.63 3.06 8.59
N VAL A 125 -1.82 3.27 9.17
CA VAL A 125 -2.14 2.72 10.50
C VAL A 125 -2.04 1.20 10.49
N LYS A 126 -2.57 0.54 9.44
CA LYS A 126 -2.54 -0.92 9.29
C LYS A 126 -1.11 -1.44 9.17
N ILE A 127 -0.24 -0.78 8.38
CA ILE A 127 1.17 -1.18 8.25
C ILE A 127 1.87 -1.08 9.61
N ILE A 128 1.75 0.06 10.30
CA ILE A 128 2.43 0.28 11.58
C ILE A 128 1.92 -0.70 12.65
N SER A 129 0.60 -0.83 12.81
CA SER A 129 0.03 -1.73 13.81
C SER A 129 0.39 -3.19 13.55
N SER A 130 0.44 -3.60 12.28
CA SER A 130 0.81 -4.98 11.92
C SER A 130 2.29 -5.26 12.15
N VAL A 131 3.18 -4.32 11.82
CA VAL A 131 4.63 -4.47 12.06
C VAL A 131 4.95 -4.52 13.55
N LEU A 132 4.22 -3.80 14.40
CA LEU A 132 4.38 -3.89 15.85
C LEU A 132 3.98 -5.25 16.42
N MET A 133 3.11 -6.00 15.74
CA MET A 133 2.61 -7.30 16.19
C MET A 133 3.47 -8.50 15.74
N VAL A 134 4.54 -8.25 14.99
CA VAL A 134 5.56 -9.24 14.63
C VAL A 134 6.52 -9.44 15.79
#